data_AF-A0A150IQN3-F1
#
_entry.id   AF-A0A150IQN3-F1
#
_cell.length_a   1.000
_cell.length_b   1.000
_cell.length_c   1.000
_cell.angle_alpha   90.00
_cell.angle_beta   90.00
_cell.angle_gamma   90.00
#
_symmetry.space_group_name_H-M   'P 1'
#
loop_
_entity.id
_entity.type
_entity.pdbx_description
1 polymer ?
#
loop_
_entity_poly.entity_id
_entity_poly.type
_entity_poly.pdbx_seq_one_letter_code
_entity_poly.pdbx_strand_id
1 'polypeptide(L)'
;MEEDTFYRVPTKKEVEKLENAKPGDAVSFEDTDAPHFEPRWLAPDETPFEARLFDTREYALHMISNTADKNILGKYIQMQSSDGKEYVTNNFKDGIRIKCNLDFPFPETDLPEGILFRSEMMEEKWNIYKYEGQIYIVRSWTGELKYVTDYEKTEDGFLIKEIAMDKEVFKEDMISFYVNEVHFLLISHVMGYLIPHPLPYDLEDDPDSILKFSFSEFGNRGYFGYFSPK
;
A
#
# COMPACT_ATOMS: atom_id res chain seq x y z
N MET A 1 -18.77 -21.71 -6.39
CA MET A 1 -18.44 -20.77 -7.47
C MET A 1 -19.54 -19.74 -7.44
N GLU A 2 -19.34 -18.68 -6.68
CA GLU A 2 -20.17 -17.48 -6.79
C GLU A 2 -19.82 -16.83 -8.13
N GLU A 3 -20.83 -16.49 -8.92
CA GLU A 3 -20.64 -15.73 -10.15
C GLU A 3 -20.12 -14.34 -9.75
N ASP A 4 -18.90 -14.01 -10.14
CA ASP A 4 -18.33 -12.67 -9.99
C ASP A 4 -19.26 -11.68 -10.69
N THR A 5 -20.08 -10.99 -9.90
CA THR A 5 -21.03 -10.02 -10.40
C THR A 5 -20.28 -8.73 -10.65
N PHE A 6 -19.73 -8.57 -11.85
CA PHE A 6 -19.04 -7.34 -12.24
C PHE A 6 -20.06 -6.20 -12.41
N TYR A 7 -20.01 -5.22 -11.50
CA TYR A 7 -20.77 -3.98 -11.66
C TYR A 7 -20.08 -3.10 -12.70
N ARG A 8 -20.56 -3.12 -13.94
CA ARG A 8 -20.15 -2.17 -14.98
C ARG A 8 -21.15 -1.04 -15.13
N VAL A 9 -20.67 0.17 -15.37
CA VAL A 9 -21.53 1.29 -15.76
C VAL A 9 -22.08 0.98 -17.16
N PRO A 10 -23.42 0.98 -17.37
CA PRO A 10 -23.99 0.74 -18.68
C PRO A 10 -23.53 1.81 -19.67
N THR A 11 -23.24 1.42 -20.90
CA THR A 11 -22.93 2.38 -21.97
C THR A 11 -24.14 3.27 -22.27
N LYS A 12 -23.94 4.44 -22.89
CA LYS A 12 -25.07 5.33 -23.25
C LYS A 12 -26.18 4.62 -24.04
N LYS A 13 -25.80 3.72 -24.95
CA LYS A 13 -26.73 2.93 -25.76
C LYS A 13 -27.54 1.93 -24.92
N GLU A 14 -26.94 1.42 -23.84
CA GLU A 14 -27.59 0.51 -22.90
C GLU A 14 -28.51 1.24 -21.92
N VAL A 15 -28.13 2.44 -21.50
CA VAL A 15 -29.00 3.36 -20.77
C VAL A 15 -30.23 3.71 -21.62
N GLU A 16 -30.06 4.10 -22.88
CA GLU A 16 -31.18 4.37 -23.79
C GLU A 16 -32.08 3.13 -24.00
N LYS A 17 -31.51 1.91 -24.04
CA LYS A 17 -32.31 0.67 -24.11
C LYS A 17 -33.14 0.45 -22.85
N LEU A 18 -32.57 0.71 -21.67
CA LEU A 18 -33.29 0.63 -20.39
C LEU A 18 -34.41 1.66 -20.30
N GLU A 19 -34.15 2.90 -20.70
CA GLU A 19 -35.13 3.99 -20.65
C GLU A 19 -36.33 3.73 -21.57
N ASN A 20 -36.13 2.95 -22.64
CA ASN A 20 -37.19 2.58 -23.58
C ASN A 20 -37.84 1.22 -23.31
N ALA A 21 -37.40 0.49 -22.27
CA ALA A 21 -37.94 -0.81 -21.92
C ALA A 21 -39.29 -0.70 -21.20
N LYS A 22 -40.24 -1.59 -21.52
CA LYS A 22 -41.56 -1.66 -20.89
C LYS A 22 -41.57 -2.64 -19.72
N PRO A 23 -42.52 -2.50 -18.77
CA PRO A 23 -42.70 -3.49 -17.71
C PRO A 23 -42.90 -4.91 -18.27
N GLY A 24 -41.98 -5.82 -17.94
CA GLY A 24 -41.96 -7.19 -18.43
C GLY A 24 -40.93 -7.47 -19.53
N ASP A 25 -40.26 -6.45 -20.06
CA ASP A 25 -39.17 -6.63 -21.03
C ASP A 25 -37.91 -7.13 -20.33
N ALA A 26 -37.29 -8.18 -20.88
CA ALA A 26 -35.96 -8.61 -20.49
C ALA A 26 -34.93 -7.84 -21.33
N VAL A 27 -34.22 -6.90 -20.71
CA VAL A 27 -33.09 -6.19 -21.33
C VAL A 27 -31.81 -6.95 -21.01
N SER A 28 -31.30 -7.69 -21.99
CA SER A 28 -29.95 -8.25 -21.90
C SER A 28 -28.94 -7.22 -22.40
N PHE A 29 -27.90 -7.00 -21.61
CA PHE A 29 -26.71 -6.31 -22.06
C PHE A 29 -25.80 -7.31 -22.77
N GLU A 30 -25.06 -6.85 -23.78
CA GLU A 30 -24.05 -7.71 -24.39
C GLU A 30 -22.97 -8.00 -23.34
N ASP A 31 -22.46 -9.24 -23.31
CA ASP A 31 -21.24 -9.61 -22.58
C ASP A 31 -20.07 -8.86 -23.24
N THR A 32 -19.92 -7.60 -22.89
CA THR A 32 -18.67 -6.89 -23.09
C THR A 32 -17.67 -7.43 -22.08
N ASP A 33 -16.44 -7.67 -22.51
CA ASP A 33 -15.33 -7.99 -21.62
C ASP A 33 -15.40 -7.13 -20.35
N ALA A 34 -15.14 -7.74 -19.18
CA ALA A 34 -15.06 -6.99 -17.93
C ALA A 34 -14.20 -5.74 -18.15
N PRO A 35 -14.59 -4.58 -17.60
CA PRO A 35 -13.87 -3.34 -17.85
C PRO A 35 -12.38 -3.52 -17.52
N HIS A 36 -11.56 -3.60 -18.55
CA HIS A 36 -10.11 -3.73 -18.42
C HIS A 36 -9.55 -2.33 -18.25
N PHE A 37 -9.07 -2.00 -17.04
CA PHE A 37 -8.38 -0.73 -16.83
C PHE A 37 -6.91 -0.89 -17.23
N GLU A 38 -6.55 -0.30 -18.36
CA GLU A 38 -5.15 -0.24 -18.75
C GLU A 38 -4.37 0.68 -17.81
N PRO A 39 -3.19 0.26 -17.33
CA PRO A 39 -2.31 1.10 -16.53
C PRO A 39 -1.99 2.41 -17.26
N ARG A 40 -2.33 3.53 -16.64
CA ARG A 40 -2.15 4.86 -17.24
C ARG A 40 -2.01 5.94 -16.17
N TRP A 41 -1.50 7.08 -16.61
CA TRP A 41 -1.61 8.31 -15.84
C TRP A 41 -3.05 8.83 -15.83
N LEU A 42 -3.58 9.09 -14.63
CA LEU A 42 -4.82 9.78 -14.35
C LEU A 42 -4.53 11.28 -14.16
N ALA A 43 -5.34 12.14 -14.75
CA ALA A 43 -5.27 13.57 -14.53
C ALA A 43 -5.81 13.96 -13.14
N PRO A 44 -5.45 15.13 -12.59
CA PRO A 44 -5.92 15.58 -11.28
C PRO A 44 -7.44 15.56 -11.09
N ASP A 45 -8.22 15.85 -12.14
CA ASP A 45 -9.68 15.85 -12.15
C ASP A 45 -10.31 14.45 -12.26
N GLU A 46 -9.49 13.44 -12.55
CA GLU A 46 -9.90 12.02 -12.56
C GLU A 46 -9.68 11.34 -11.19
N THR A 47 -9.10 12.03 -10.20
CA THR A 47 -8.76 11.45 -8.90
C THR A 47 -9.34 12.27 -7.74
N PRO A 48 -9.71 11.63 -6.61
CA PRO A 48 -10.14 12.35 -5.42
C PRO A 48 -8.97 13.04 -4.68
N PHE A 49 -7.74 12.86 -5.16
CA PHE A 49 -6.52 13.39 -4.55
C PHE A 49 -6.05 14.69 -5.19
N GLU A 50 -6.75 15.18 -6.23
CA GLU A 50 -6.40 16.39 -6.96
C GLU A 50 -4.95 16.37 -7.50
N ALA A 51 -4.44 15.17 -7.79
CA ALA A 51 -3.07 14.93 -8.20
C ALA A 51 -3.01 14.04 -9.45
N ARG A 52 -1.93 14.19 -10.23
CA ARG A 52 -1.64 13.28 -11.33
C ARG A 52 -1.08 11.98 -10.75
N LEU A 53 -1.75 10.86 -10.98
CA LEU A 53 -1.41 9.56 -10.38
C LEU A 53 -1.33 8.48 -11.44
N PHE A 54 -0.45 7.50 -11.28
CA PHE A 54 -0.39 6.33 -12.14
C PHE A 54 -1.30 5.24 -11.58
N ASP A 55 -2.26 4.78 -12.37
CA ASP A 55 -3.22 3.74 -11.98
C ASP A 55 -2.59 2.36 -12.06
N THR A 56 -2.40 1.72 -10.90
CA THR A 56 -1.85 0.37 -10.75
C THR A 56 -2.87 -0.63 -10.25
N ARG A 57 -4.14 -0.24 -10.09
CA ARG A 57 -5.19 -1.04 -9.44
C ARG A 57 -5.36 -2.43 -10.03
N GLU A 58 -5.52 -2.53 -11.35
CA GLU A 58 -5.73 -3.83 -12.00
C GLU A 58 -4.58 -4.79 -11.75
N TYR A 59 -3.35 -4.26 -11.80
CA TYR A 59 -2.17 -5.07 -11.52
C TYR A 59 -2.10 -5.46 -10.03
N ALA A 60 -2.33 -4.51 -9.13
CA ALA A 60 -2.30 -4.76 -7.69
C ALA A 60 -3.34 -5.79 -7.23
N LEU A 61 -4.54 -5.77 -7.82
CA LEU A 61 -5.65 -6.65 -7.44
C LEU A 61 -5.56 -8.05 -8.06
N HIS A 62 -4.98 -8.19 -9.26
CA HIS A 62 -4.99 -9.45 -10.00
C HIS A 62 -3.62 -10.15 -10.05
N MET A 63 -2.53 -9.47 -9.68
CA MET A 63 -1.22 -10.10 -9.68
C MET A 63 -1.11 -11.09 -8.52
N ILE A 64 -0.86 -12.36 -8.85
CA ILE A 64 -0.63 -13.43 -7.89
C ILE A 64 0.87 -13.67 -7.75
N SER A 65 1.37 -13.46 -6.54
CA SER A 65 2.76 -13.75 -6.20
C SER A 65 2.92 -15.25 -5.94
N ASN A 66 3.99 -15.84 -6.46
CA ASN A 66 4.42 -17.17 -6.09
C ASN A 66 5.93 -17.18 -5.81
N THR A 67 6.37 -18.16 -5.04
CA THR A 67 7.80 -18.42 -4.85
C THR A 67 8.06 -19.92 -4.90
N ALA A 68 9.08 -20.30 -5.67
CA ALA A 68 9.62 -21.65 -5.63
C ALA A 68 10.68 -21.83 -4.53
N ASP A 69 11.12 -20.73 -3.91
CA ASP A 69 12.12 -20.76 -2.85
C ASP A 69 11.47 -21.19 -1.52
N LYS A 70 11.83 -22.40 -1.09
CA LYS A 70 11.35 -22.98 0.17
C LYS A 70 11.77 -22.16 1.39
N ASN A 71 12.88 -21.43 1.33
CA ASN A 71 13.34 -20.59 2.43
C ASN A 71 12.40 -19.40 2.60
N ILE A 72 12.01 -18.74 1.51
CA ILE A 72 11.05 -17.63 1.52
C ILE A 72 9.69 -18.12 2.03
N LEU A 73 9.20 -19.26 1.54
CA LEU A 73 7.93 -19.82 2.02
C LEU A 73 7.99 -20.16 3.51
N GLY A 74 9.06 -20.82 3.96
CA GLY A 74 9.27 -21.13 5.37
C GLY A 74 9.36 -19.89 6.24
N LYS A 75 10.00 -18.83 5.74
CA LYS A 75 10.10 -17.54 6.42
C LYS A 75 8.75 -16.83 6.52
N TYR A 76 7.97 -16.79 5.44
CA TYR A 76 6.60 -16.26 5.48
C TYR A 76 5.75 -16.99 6.52
N ILE A 77 5.76 -18.34 6.53
CA ILE A 77 5.04 -19.13 7.54
C ILE A 77 5.52 -18.80 8.97
N GLN A 78 6.83 -18.63 9.17
CA GLN A 78 7.38 -18.19 10.45
C GLN A 78 6.83 -16.81 10.85
N MET A 79 6.80 -15.86 9.92
CA MET A 79 6.29 -14.50 10.17
C MET A 79 4.81 -14.48 10.56
N GLN A 80 4.01 -15.42 10.07
CA GLN A 80 2.61 -15.55 10.49
C GLN A 80 2.45 -15.92 11.97
N SER A 81 3.48 -16.53 12.57
CA SER A 81 3.53 -16.87 14.00
C SER A 81 4.26 -15.82 14.84
N SER A 82 4.90 -14.82 14.21
CA SER A 82 5.65 -13.76 14.91
C SER A 82 4.72 -12.70 15.49
N ASP A 83 4.92 -12.34 16.75
CA ASP A 83 4.28 -11.18 17.39
C ASP A 83 5.10 -9.88 17.25
N GLY A 84 6.30 -9.95 16.67
CA GLY A 84 7.17 -8.80 16.41
C GLY A 84 8.11 -8.43 17.55
N LYS A 85 8.07 -9.11 18.70
CA LYS A 85 8.95 -8.80 19.84
C LYS A 85 10.43 -9.00 19.55
N GLU A 86 10.78 -9.85 18.58
CA GLU A 86 12.17 -10.05 18.15
C GLU A 86 12.83 -8.75 17.65
N TYR A 87 12.04 -7.82 17.11
CA TYR A 87 12.54 -6.55 16.55
C TYR A 87 12.85 -5.50 17.61
N VAL A 88 12.31 -5.62 18.83
CA VAL A 88 12.58 -4.67 19.92
C VAL A 88 14.07 -4.60 20.24
N THR A 89 14.79 -5.71 20.10
CA THR A 89 16.24 -5.75 20.32
C THR A 89 17.07 -5.17 19.16
N ASN A 90 16.48 -5.09 17.96
CA ASN A 90 17.13 -4.65 16.74
C ASN A 90 16.42 -3.41 16.20
N ASN A 91 16.72 -2.24 16.78
CA ASN A 91 16.09 -0.97 16.42
C ASN A 91 17.02 -0.01 15.66
N PHE A 92 17.89 -0.58 14.81
CA PHE A 92 18.90 0.17 14.07
C PHE A 92 19.75 1.09 14.95
N LYS A 93 20.33 0.56 16.04
CA LYS A 93 21.17 1.35 16.97
C LYS A 93 22.27 2.13 16.24
N ASP A 94 22.87 1.50 15.24
CA ASP A 94 23.94 2.07 14.40
C ASP A 94 23.46 2.47 12.98
N GLY A 95 22.13 2.60 12.78
CA GLY A 95 21.53 2.98 11.50
C GLY A 95 21.42 4.49 11.30
N ILE A 96 20.85 4.88 10.16
CA ILE A 96 20.55 6.28 9.84
C ILE A 96 19.23 6.67 10.49
N ARG A 97 19.17 7.89 11.05
CA ARG A 97 17.97 8.48 11.65
C ARG A 97 17.56 9.72 10.87
N ILE A 98 16.42 9.62 10.19
CA ILE A 98 15.79 10.71 9.45
C ILE A 98 14.88 11.44 10.42
N LYS A 99 15.17 12.72 10.69
CA LYS A 99 14.26 13.59 11.45
C LYS A 99 13.15 14.07 10.54
N CYS A 100 11.91 13.83 10.94
CA CYS A 100 10.72 14.23 10.20
C CYS A 100 9.65 14.75 11.15
N ASN A 101 8.50 15.17 10.60
CA ASN A 101 7.32 15.47 11.40
C ASN A 101 6.11 14.99 10.60
N LEU A 102 5.84 13.69 10.66
CA LEU A 102 4.64 13.12 10.06
C LEU A 102 3.51 13.24 11.07
N ASP A 103 2.48 13.97 10.67
CA ASP A 103 1.27 14.17 11.46
C ASP A 103 0.16 13.28 10.94
N PHE A 104 -0.51 12.60 11.86
CA PHE A 104 -1.64 11.74 11.62
C PHE A 104 -2.83 12.28 12.40
N PRO A 105 -3.62 13.21 11.82
CA PRO A 105 -4.65 13.98 12.52
C PRO A 105 -5.92 13.16 12.74
N PHE A 106 -5.80 12.08 13.50
CA PHE A 106 -6.87 11.16 13.87
C PHE A 106 -7.00 11.14 15.41
N PRO A 107 -7.71 12.11 16.02
CA PRO A 107 -7.76 12.28 17.47
C PRO A 107 -8.17 11.01 18.22
N GLU A 108 -9.13 10.27 17.64
CA GLU A 108 -9.69 9.04 18.21
C GLU A 108 -8.76 7.82 18.05
N THR A 109 -7.69 7.93 17.25
CA THR A 109 -6.74 6.84 17.02
C THR A 109 -5.67 6.85 18.11
N ASP A 110 -5.64 5.77 18.89
CA ASP A 110 -4.49 5.41 19.73
C ASP A 110 -4.04 4.00 19.36
N LEU A 111 -2.82 3.89 18.82
CA LEU A 111 -2.30 2.64 18.30
C LEU A 111 -1.94 1.69 19.46
N PRO A 112 -2.56 0.49 19.53
CA PRO A 112 -2.30 -0.44 20.61
C PRO A 112 -0.87 -1.01 20.53
N GLU A 113 -0.37 -1.49 21.66
CA GLU A 113 0.83 -2.33 21.68
C GLU A 113 0.53 -3.68 21.01
N GLY A 114 1.51 -4.22 20.28
CA GLY A 114 1.40 -5.50 19.58
C GLY A 114 1.36 -5.37 18.06
N ILE A 115 0.55 -6.21 17.43
CA ILE A 115 0.43 -6.28 15.97
C ILE A 115 -0.52 -5.16 15.53
N LEU A 116 0.00 -4.22 14.75
CA LEU A 116 -0.79 -3.18 14.10
C LEU A 116 -1.31 -3.65 12.74
N PHE A 117 -0.50 -4.42 12.02
CA PHE A 117 -0.86 -5.04 10.76
C PHE A 117 -0.10 -6.34 10.57
N ARG A 118 -0.78 -7.39 10.09
CA ARG A 118 -0.15 -8.65 9.67
C ARG A 118 -0.69 -9.03 8.30
N SER A 119 0.22 -9.30 7.37
CA SER A 119 -0.12 -9.85 6.07
C SER A 119 -0.89 -11.17 6.22
N GLU A 120 -2.06 -11.29 5.61
CA GLU A 120 -2.85 -12.52 5.55
C GLU A 120 -2.53 -13.31 4.27
N MET A 121 -2.06 -12.61 3.24
CA MET A 121 -1.72 -13.18 1.94
C MET A 121 -0.35 -12.69 1.45
N MET A 122 0.21 -13.40 0.47
CA MET A 122 1.53 -13.13 -0.08
C MET A 122 1.61 -11.79 -0.82
N GLU A 123 0.48 -11.25 -1.25
CA GLU A 123 0.35 -9.95 -1.89
C GLU A 123 0.50 -8.82 -0.87
N GLU A 124 0.26 -9.06 0.42
CA GLU A 124 0.48 -8.08 1.47
C GLU A 124 1.96 -8.14 1.91
N LYS A 125 2.74 -7.13 1.49
CA LYS A 125 4.21 -7.17 1.55
C LYS A 125 4.82 -6.80 2.90
N TRP A 126 3.99 -6.39 3.86
CA TRP A 126 4.44 -5.83 5.14
C TRP A 126 3.75 -6.45 6.34
N ASN A 127 4.48 -6.48 7.45
CA ASN A 127 3.97 -6.64 8.81
C ASN A 127 4.39 -5.41 9.62
N ILE A 128 3.50 -4.93 10.49
CA ILE A 128 3.71 -3.72 11.27
C ILE A 128 3.38 -4.01 12.73
N TYR A 129 4.32 -3.69 13.61
CA TYR A 129 4.21 -3.94 15.05
C TYR A 129 4.48 -2.65 15.83
N LYS A 130 3.94 -2.53 17.03
CA LYS A 130 4.22 -1.42 17.95
C LYS A 130 4.61 -1.95 19.32
N TYR A 131 5.80 -1.56 19.77
CA TYR A 131 6.32 -1.89 21.08
C TYR A 131 7.12 -0.74 21.68
N GLU A 132 6.90 -0.46 22.97
CA GLU A 132 7.68 0.51 23.76
C GLU A 132 7.72 1.92 23.12
N GLY A 133 6.60 2.36 22.53
CA GLY A 133 6.51 3.65 21.85
C GLY A 133 7.26 3.71 20.51
N GLN A 134 7.63 2.57 19.95
CA GLN A 134 8.22 2.46 18.61
C GLN A 134 7.35 1.61 17.69
N ILE A 135 7.35 1.92 16.39
CA ILE A 135 6.70 1.13 15.35
C ILE A 135 7.78 0.45 14.51
N TYR A 136 7.59 -0.83 14.21
CA TYR A 136 8.50 -1.67 13.45
C TYR A 136 7.82 -2.10 12.16
N ILE A 137 8.42 -1.77 11.02
CA ILE A 137 7.89 -2.07 9.69
C ILE A 137 8.79 -3.10 9.02
N VAL A 138 8.22 -4.24 8.68
CA VAL A 138 8.96 -5.46 8.34
C VAL A 138 8.41 -6.07 7.06
N ARG A 139 9.27 -6.53 6.16
CA ARG A 139 8.87 -7.31 4.98
C ARG A 139 8.24 -8.63 5.40
N SER A 140 7.01 -8.90 4.95
CA SER A 140 6.25 -10.08 5.38
C SER A 140 6.88 -11.41 4.93
N TRP A 141 7.56 -11.41 3.78
CA TRP A 141 8.16 -12.61 3.21
C TRP A 141 9.52 -12.95 3.81
N THR A 142 10.35 -11.95 4.06
CA THR A 142 11.75 -12.15 4.48
C THR A 142 11.94 -11.93 5.97
N GLY A 143 11.00 -11.26 6.64
CA GLY A 143 11.16 -10.80 8.03
C GLY A 143 12.22 -9.71 8.17
N GLU A 144 12.64 -9.10 7.06
CA GLU A 144 13.61 -7.99 7.05
C GLU A 144 12.96 -6.75 7.64
N LEU A 145 13.55 -6.24 8.72
CA LEU A 145 13.16 -4.95 9.29
C LEU A 145 13.63 -3.84 8.36
N LYS A 146 12.70 -2.98 7.93
CA LYS A 146 12.99 -1.88 7.01
C LYS A 146 13.07 -0.54 7.75
N TYR A 147 12.07 -0.27 8.60
CA TYR A 147 11.98 0.97 9.35
C TYR A 147 11.67 0.70 10.81
N VAL A 148 12.24 1.53 11.68
CA VAL A 148 11.77 1.72 13.05
C VAL A 148 11.45 3.18 13.25
N THR A 149 10.26 3.49 13.73
CA THR A 149 9.85 4.87 13.97
C THR A 149 9.50 5.07 15.43
N ASP A 150 9.59 6.31 15.92
CA ASP A 150 8.93 6.65 17.18
C ASP A 150 7.41 6.73 16.99
N TYR A 151 6.68 6.80 18.10
CA TYR A 151 5.24 7.04 18.15
C TYR A 151 4.93 7.94 19.35
N GLU A 152 4.30 9.08 19.09
CA GLU A 152 3.86 10.00 20.13
C GLU A 152 2.37 10.31 19.96
N LYS A 153 1.54 9.85 20.89
CA LYS A 153 0.12 10.21 20.94
C LYS A 153 -0.03 11.69 21.30
N THR A 154 -0.88 12.39 20.57
CA THR A 154 -1.25 13.80 20.81
C THR A 154 -2.77 13.94 20.95
N GLU A 155 -3.25 15.13 21.31
CA GLU A 155 -4.70 15.42 21.37
C GLU A 155 -5.34 15.35 19.97
N ASP A 156 -4.63 15.83 18.94
CA ASP A 156 -5.11 15.89 17.56
C ASP A 156 -4.90 14.58 16.77
N GLY A 157 -4.20 13.60 17.35
CA GLY A 157 -3.80 12.40 16.61
C GLY A 157 -2.56 11.74 17.18
N PHE A 158 -1.59 11.44 16.33
CA PHE A 158 -0.26 11.04 16.75
C PHE A 158 0.80 11.53 15.77
N LEU A 159 2.05 11.55 16.24
CA LEU A 159 3.20 12.04 15.49
C LEU A 159 4.28 10.98 15.35
N ILE A 160 5.00 11.06 14.24
CA ILE A 160 6.28 10.37 14.02
C ILE A 160 7.34 11.46 13.78
N LYS A 161 8.33 11.55 14.67
CA LYS A 161 9.39 12.56 14.61
C LYS A 161 10.70 12.00 14.07
N GLU A 162 10.84 10.68 14.03
CA GLU A 162 12.04 10.02 13.55
C GLU A 162 11.75 8.68 12.87
N ILE A 163 12.45 8.45 11.76
CA ILE A 163 12.50 7.16 11.07
C ILE A 163 13.96 6.67 11.10
N ALA A 164 14.19 5.50 11.67
CA ALA A 164 15.46 4.80 11.66
C ALA A 164 15.48 3.68 10.62
N MET A 165 16.57 3.54 9.88
CA MET A 165 16.75 2.50 8.86
C MET A 165 18.21 2.06 8.72
N ASP A 166 18.44 0.99 7.96
CA ASP A 166 19.78 0.51 7.65
C ASP A 166 20.58 1.55 6.85
N LYS A 167 21.80 1.84 7.32
CA LYS A 167 22.74 2.75 6.66
C LYS A 167 23.19 2.26 5.27
N GLU A 168 23.18 0.95 5.03
CA GLU A 168 23.62 0.36 3.75
C GLU A 168 22.57 0.55 2.66
N VAL A 169 21.31 0.73 3.06
CA VAL A 169 20.17 0.95 2.15
C VAL A 169 19.87 2.44 1.96
N PHE A 170 20.23 3.27 2.93
CA PHE A 170 19.96 4.70 2.92
C PHE A 170 20.66 5.44 1.79
N LYS A 171 19.90 6.27 1.07
CA LYS A 171 20.40 7.27 0.13
C LYS A 171 19.83 8.64 0.49
N GLU A 172 20.68 9.65 0.58
CA GLU A 172 20.29 10.99 1.05
C GLU A 172 19.26 11.67 0.13
N ASP A 173 19.35 11.44 -1.17
CA ASP A 173 18.43 11.95 -2.18
C ASP A 173 17.08 11.21 -2.23
N MET A 174 16.88 10.23 -1.35
CA MET A 174 15.66 9.44 -1.25
C MET A 174 14.88 9.70 0.04
N ILE A 175 15.29 10.69 0.84
CA ILE A 175 14.65 11.01 2.13
C ILE A 175 13.14 11.21 1.97
N SER A 176 12.71 11.99 0.98
CA SER A 176 11.28 12.22 0.72
C SER A 176 10.53 10.94 0.40
N PHE A 177 11.12 10.04 -0.39
CA PHE A 177 10.54 8.73 -0.65
C PHE A 177 10.39 7.91 0.64
N TYR A 178 11.42 7.80 1.47
CA TYR A 178 11.35 7.01 2.72
C TYR A 178 10.29 7.54 3.70
N VAL A 179 10.21 8.87 3.84
CA VAL A 179 9.21 9.53 4.70
C VAL A 179 7.80 9.26 4.17
N ASN A 180 7.59 9.42 2.85
CA ASN A 180 6.30 9.15 2.22
C ASN A 180 5.94 7.66 2.25
N GLU A 181 6.92 6.77 2.22
CA GLU A 181 6.72 5.32 2.29
C GLU A 181 6.19 4.93 3.68
N VAL A 182 6.83 5.40 4.75
CA VAL A 182 6.33 5.21 6.12
C VAL A 182 4.92 5.78 6.28
N HIS A 183 4.67 6.99 5.78
CA HIS A 183 3.34 7.60 5.80
C HIS A 183 2.32 6.72 5.07
N PHE A 184 2.64 6.27 3.85
CA PHE A 184 1.79 5.36 3.08
C PHE A 184 1.47 4.08 3.85
N LEU A 185 2.48 3.43 4.43
CA LEU A 185 2.31 2.17 5.14
C LEU A 185 1.42 2.33 6.38
N LEU A 186 1.60 3.39 7.17
CA LEU A 186 0.75 3.62 8.34
C LEU A 186 -0.70 3.92 7.96
N ILE A 187 -0.95 4.79 6.98
CA ILE A 187 -2.32 5.11 6.54
C ILE A 187 -3.00 3.89 5.90
N SER A 188 -2.32 3.19 4.99
CA SER A 188 -2.96 2.15 4.17
C SER A 188 -3.03 0.78 4.83
N HIS A 189 -2.06 0.44 5.69
CA HIS A 189 -2.01 -0.87 6.33
C HIS A 189 -2.57 -0.80 7.75
N VAL A 190 -2.15 0.18 8.56
CA VAL A 190 -2.60 0.28 9.97
C VAL A 190 -3.99 0.90 10.07
N MET A 191 -4.26 1.98 9.32
CA MET A 191 -5.57 2.64 9.37
C MET A 191 -6.56 2.14 8.32
N GLY A 192 -6.08 1.44 7.29
CA GLY A 192 -6.92 0.88 6.23
C GLY A 192 -7.47 1.91 5.23
N TYR A 193 -6.93 3.13 5.19
CA TYR A 193 -7.36 4.14 4.23
C TYR A 193 -6.66 3.98 2.89
N LEU A 194 -7.40 4.23 1.81
CA LEU A 194 -6.85 4.28 0.47
C LEU A 194 -6.17 5.65 0.25
N ILE A 195 -4.86 5.63 0.03
CA ILE A 195 -4.09 6.80 -0.41
C ILE A 195 -3.07 6.40 -1.49
N PRO A 196 -2.53 7.35 -2.27
CA PRO A 196 -1.50 7.05 -3.25
C PRO A 196 -0.18 6.66 -2.59
N HIS A 197 0.56 5.72 -3.17
CA HIS A 197 1.88 5.31 -2.71
C HIS A 197 2.99 6.07 -3.45
N PRO A 198 4.13 6.33 -2.77
CA PRO A 198 5.25 7.00 -3.40
C PRO A 198 6.00 6.08 -4.37
N LEU A 199 6.51 6.66 -5.44
CA LEU A 199 7.49 6.09 -6.36
C LEU A 199 8.83 6.83 -6.15
N PRO A 200 9.97 6.13 -6.21
CA PRO A 200 11.29 6.75 -6.23
C PRO A 200 11.41 7.78 -7.34
N TYR A 201 12.02 8.93 -7.05
CA TYR A 201 12.16 10.00 -8.03
C TYR A 201 13.03 9.58 -9.24
N ASP A 202 13.88 8.57 -9.06
CA ASP A 202 14.81 8.01 -10.05
C ASP A 202 14.26 6.74 -10.73
N LEU A 203 13.04 6.31 -10.41
CA LEU A 203 12.38 5.21 -11.10
C LEU A 203 12.05 5.61 -12.55
N GLU A 204 12.20 4.68 -13.49
CA GLU A 204 11.84 4.90 -14.89
C GLU A 204 10.33 5.16 -15.02
N ASP A 205 9.95 6.26 -15.69
CA ASP A 205 8.55 6.62 -15.97
C ASP A 205 8.02 5.82 -17.17
N ASP A 206 7.98 4.50 -17.00
CA ASP A 206 7.35 3.57 -17.91
C ASP A 206 6.41 2.63 -17.13
N PRO A 207 5.30 2.16 -17.76
CA PRO A 207 4.33 1.32 -17.09
C PRO A 207 4.91 0.07 -16.43
N ASP A 208 5.84 -0.63 -17.08
CA ASP A 208 6.37 -1.89 -16.58
C ASP A 208 7.20 -1.68 -15.30
N SER A 209 8.06 -0.66 -15.29
CA SER A 209 8.86 -0.30 -14.12
C SER A 209 7.99 0.15 -12.96
N ILE A 210 6.99 1.00 -13.21
CA ILE A 210 6.06 1.49 -12.19
C ILE A 210 5.25 0.33 -11.60
N LEU A 211 4.69 -0.55 -12.43
CA LEU A 211 3.86 -1.67 -11.97
C LEU A 211 4.67 -2.67 -11.14
N LYS A 212 5.86 -3.06 -11.63
CA LYS A 212 6.75 -3.99 -10.92
C LYS A 212 7.20 -3.42 -9.59
N PHE A 213 7.63 -2.16 -9.57
CA PHE A 213 8.02 -1.48 -8.34
C PHE A 213 6.86 -1.41 -7.36
N SER A 214 5.71 -0.89 -7.80
CA SER A 214 4.53 -0.68 -6.96
C SER A 214 4.05 -1.97 -6.32
N PHE A 215 4.02 -3.07 -7.07
CA PHE A 215 3.60 -4.36 -6.52
C PHE A 215 4.67 -5.01 -5.65
N SER A 216 5.96 -4.87 -6.01
CA SER A 216 7.07 -5.36 -5.18
C SER A 216 7.05 -4.71 -3.80
N GLU A 217 6.87 -3.39 -3.75
CA GLU A 217 6.89 -2.65 -2.50
C GLU A 217 5.54 -2.69 -1.78
N PHE A 218 4.44 -2.40 -2.47
CA PHE A 218 3.13 -2.15 -1.83
C PHE A 218 2.07 -3.21 -2.11
N GLY A 219 2.36 -4.16 -2.99
CA GLY A 219 1.51 -5.33 -3.22
C GLY A 219 0.09 -4.98 -3.64
N ASN A 220 -0.89 -5.70 -3.09
CA ASN A 220 -2.31 -5.46 -3.35
C ASN A 220 -2.89 -4.20 -2.68
N ARG A 221 -2.07 -3.35 -2.07
CA ARG A 221 -2.50 -2.04 -1.53
C ARG A 221 -1.95 -0.87 -2.33
N GLY A 222 -1.01 -1.10 -3.25
CA GLY A 222 -0.43 -0.07 -4.11
C GLY A 222 -1.31 0.20 -5.33
N TYR A 223 -2.35 1.02 -5.17
CA TYR A 223 -3.35 1.29 -6.21
C TYR A 223 -3.04 2.49 -7.10
N PHE A 224 -2.36 3.49 -6.56
CA PHE A 224 -2.10 4.74 -7.26
C PHE A 224 -0.69 5.24 -6.93
N GLY A 225 0.20 5.27 -7.92
CA GLY A 225 1.57 5.72 -7.75
C GLY A 225 1.75 7.21 -8.04
N TYR A 226 2.61 7.88 -7.28
CA TYR A 226 3.10 9.22 -7.62
C TYR A 226 4.61 9.31 -7.41
N PHE A 227 5.31 10.06 -8.25
CA PHE A 227 6.75 10.30 -8.05
C PHE A 227 6.98 11.18 -6.82
N SER A 228 7.74 10.66 -5.86
CA SER A 228 8.19 11.46 -4.73
C SER A 228 9.13 12.55 -5.20
N PRO A 229 9.09 13.74 -4.57
CA PRO A 229 10.14 14.73 -4.76
C PRO A 229 11.52 14.16 -4.40
N LYS A 230 12.55 14.77 -4.98
CA LYS A 230 13.94 14.54 -4.59
C LYS A 230 14.25 15.18 -3.24
#